data_AF-A0AAU8JNT9-F1
#
_entry.id   AF-A0AAU8JNT9-F1
#
_cell.length_a   1.000
_cell.length_b   1.000
_cell.length_c   1.000
_cell.angle_alpha   90.00
_cell.angle_beta   90.00
_cell.angle_gamma   90.00
#
_symmetry.space_group_name_H-M   'P 1'
#
loop_
_entity.id
_entity.type
_entity.pdbx_description
1 polymer ?
#
loop_
_entity_poly.entity_id
_entity_poly.type
_entity_poly.pdbx_seq_one_letter_code
_entity_poly.pdbx_strand_id
1 'polypeptide(L)'
;MSTVGAVLALTAAALVLAAVVYDAARLGRPAEAREPPLARLRGRRAAPEAAESWCAGLRIHGRIDQAAYQQRMADLAHGHRTHHSAPSPTGR
;
A
#
# COMPACT_ATOMS: atom_id res chain seq x y z
N MET A 1 -17.54 28.03 -31.61
CA MET A 1 -16.28 27.40 -31.17
C MET A 1 -15.20 27.76 -32.18
N SER A 2 -14.08 28.33 -31.75
CA SER A 2 -12.98 28.65 -32.67
C SER A 2 -12.33 27.37 -33.16
N THR A 3 -11.91 27.34 -34.43
CA THR A 3 -11.16 26.22 -35.03
C THR A 3 -9.91 25.88 -34.22
N VAL A 4 -9.25 26.90 -33.66
CA VAL A 4 -8.13 26.76 -32.73
C VAL A 4 -8.52 25.97 -31.48
N GLY A 5 -9.68 26.26 -30.87
CA GLY A 5 -10.17 25.54 -29.69
C GLY A 5 -10.48 24.08 -30.00
N ALA A 6 -11.06 23.79 -31.17
CA ALA A 6 -11.34 22.42 -31.60
C ALA A 6 -10.05 21.61 -31.83
N VAL A 7 -9.04 22.21 -32.46
CA VAL A 7 -7.73 21.57 -32.69
C VAL A 7 -7.02 21.26 -31.37
N LEU A 8 -7.03 22.19 -30.42
CA LEU A 8 -6.44 21.98 -29.09
C LEU A 8 -7.14 20.84 -28.33
N ALA A 9 -8.48 20.82 -28.35
CA ALA A 9 -9.25 19.77 -27.69
C ALA A 9 -8.98 18.38 -28.28
N LEU A 10 -8.95 18.27 -29.62
CA LEU A 10 -8.65 17.02 -30.32
C LEU A 10 -7.23 16.53 -30.03
N THR A 11 -6.27 17.45 -30.01
CA THR A 11 -4.87 17.13 -29.71
C THR A 11 -4.72 16.63 -28.27
N ALA A 12 -5.34 17.33 -27.31
CA ALA A 12 -5.31 16.92 -25.91
C ALA A 12 -5.96 15.55 -25.70
N ALA A 13 -7.12 15.31 -26.32
CA ALA A 13 -7.80 14.01 -26.26
C ALA A 13 -6.95 12.88 -26.84
N ALA A 14 -6.28 13.12 -27.98
CA ALA A 14 -5.38 12.16 -28.60
C ALA A 14 -4.17 11.83 -27.72
N LEU A 15 -3.56 12.83 -27.07
CA LEU A 15 -2.43 12.62 -26.15
C LEU A 15 -2.84 11.82 -24.91
N VAL A 16 -4.00 12.12 -24.33
CA VAL A 16 -4.54 11.34 -23.19
C VAL A 16 -4.79 9.90 -23.61
N LEU A 17 -5.39 9.67 -24.78
CA LEU A 17 -5.63 8.32 -25.28
C LEU A 17 -4.31 7.57 -25.52
N ALA A 18 -3.31 8.24 -26.10
CA ALA A 18 -1.98 7.68 -26.31
C ALA A 18 -1.31 7.30 -24.98
N ALA A 19 -1.41 8.16 -23.96
CA ALA A 19 -0.88 7.87 -22.62
C ALA A 19 -1.55 6.65 -21.99
N VAL A 20 -2.88 6.54 -22.06
CA VAL A 20 -3.63 5.39 -21.53
C VAL A 20 -3.23 4.09 -22.24
N VAL A 21 -3.12 4.11 -23.58
CA VAL A 21 -2.68 2.94 -24.36
C VAL A 21 -1.25 2.56 -24.01
N TYR A 22 -0.37 3.56 -23.87
CA TYR A 22 1.02 3.35 -23.47
C TYR A 22 1.12 2.72 -22.08
N ASP A 23 0.38 3.24 -21.10
CA ASP A 23 0.36 2.69 -19.74
C ASP A 23 -0.22 1.27 -19.71
N ALA A 24 -1.29 1.00 -20.45
CA ALA A 24 -1.84 -0.34 -20.57
C ALA A 24 -0.83 -1.33 -21.19
N ALA A 25 -0.16 -0.92 -22.27
CA ALA A 25 0.88 -1.72 -22.91
C ALA A 25 2.10 -1.90 -22.00
N ARG A 26 2.44 -0.90 -21.17
CA ARG A 26 3.51 -0.96 -20.18
C ARG A 26 3.17 -1.89 -19.02
N LEU A 27 1.93 -1.88 -18.53
CA LEU A 27 1.46 -2.79 -17.49
C LEU A 27 1.38 -4.24 -17.99
N GLY A 28 1.04 -4.44 -19.26
CA GLY A 28 0.99 -5.77 -19.89
C GLY A 28 2.37 -6.33 -20.28
N ARG A 29 3.38 -5.48 -20.45
CA ARG A 29 4.77 -5.94 -20.60
C ARG A 29 5.32 -6.28 -19.21
N PRO A 30 5.75 -7.52 -18.94
CA PRO A 30 6.55 -7.80 -17.76
C PRO A 30 7.83 -6.97 -17.91
N ALA A 31 7.95 -5.91 -17.12
CA ALA A 31 9.16 -5.12 -17.03
C ALA A 31 10.22 -5.98 -16.31
N GLU A 32 10.88 -6.86 -17.07
CA GLU A 32 12.19 -7.35 -16.69
C GLU A 32 13.12 -6.15 -16.51
N ALA A 33 13.88 -6.16 -15.42
CA ALA A 33 14.85 -5.16 -14.98
C ALA A 33 14.30 -3.90 -14.27
N ARG A 34 13.72 -4.08 -13.07
CA ARG A 34 14.09 -3.35 -11.81
C ARG A 34 13.04 -3.39 -10.69
N GLU A 35 11.89 -4.03 -10.87
CA GLU A 35 10.94 -4.16 -9.75
C GLU A 35 11.35 -5.32 -8.83
N PRO A 36 11.42 -5.12 -7.49
CA PRO A 36 11.59 -6.24 -6.59
C PRO A 36 10.42 -7.19 -6.82
N PRO A 37 10.67 -8.51 -6.90
CA PRO A 37 9.64 -9.49 -7.25
C PRO A 37 8.38 -9.25 -6.43
N LEU A 38 7.20 -9.27 -7.06
CA LEU A 38 5.91 -9.03 -6.39
C LEU A 38 5.74 -9.91 -5.13
N ALA A 39 6.36 -11.10 -5.10
CA ALA A 39 6.46 -11.95 -3.91
C ALA A 39 7.17 -11.27 -2.72
N ARG A 40 8.24 -10.50 -2.97
CA ARG A 40 8.96 -9.72 -1.95
C ARG A 40 8.15 -8.52 -1.47
N LEU A 41 7.40 -7.86 -2.37
CA LEU A 41 6.47 -6.79 -1.98
C LEU A 41 5.27 -7.33 -1.18
N ARG A 42 4.69 -8.46 -1.61
CA ARG A 42 3.63 -9.17 -0.87
C ARG A 42 4.11 -9.67 0.48
N GLY A 43 5.30 -10.27 0.57
CA GLY A 43 5.90 -10.67 1.84
C GLY A 43 6.17 -9.50 2.77
N ARG A 44 6.57 -8.34 2.23
CA ARG A 44 6.75 -7.11 3.01
C ARG A 44 5.42 -6.53 3.50
N ARG A 45 4.32 -6.70 2.76
CA ARG A 45 2.97 -6.23 3.16
C ARG A 45 2.23 -7.21 4.06
N ALA A 46 2.50 -8.51 3.96
CA ALA A 46 1.85 -9.53 4.78
C ALA A 46 2.09 -9.33 6.28
N ALA A 47 3.30 -8.91 6.69
CA ALA A 47 3.62 -8.65 8.09
C ALA A 47 2.84 -7.46 8.70
N PRO A 48 2.81 -6.26 8.09
CA PRO A 48 1.98 -5.17 8.58
C PRO A 48 0.47 -5.48 8.47
N GLU A 49 -0.01 -6.13 7.40
CA GLU A 49 -1.42 -6.54 7.28
C GLU A 49 -1.85 -7.50 8.41
N ALA A 50 -0.99 -8.45 8.79
CA ALA A 50 -1.23 -9.33 9.93
C ALA A 50 -1.25 -8.58 11.28
N ALA A 51 -0.37 -7.58 11.45
CA ALA A 51 -0.33 -6.76 12.66
C ALA A 51 -1.56 -5.84 12.79
N GLU A 52 -2.04 -5.28 11.68
CA GLU A 52 -3.26 -4.47 11.61
C GLU A 52 -4.49 -5.28 11.96
N SER A 53 -4.67 -6.46 11.33
CA SER A 53 -5.79 -7.36 11.62
C SER A 53 -5.81 -7.83 13.08
N TRP A 54 -4.63 -8.09 13.67
CA TRP A 54 -4.51 -8.39 15.09
C TRP A 54 -4.95 -7.23 15.99
N CYS A 55 -4.48 -6.00 15.72
CA CYS A 55 -4.86 -4.83 16.50
C CYS A 55 -6.36 -4.51 16.37
N ALA A 56 -6.93 -4.69 15.17
CA ALA A 56 -8.36 -4.56 14.94
C ALA A 56 -9.15 -5.60 15.76
N GLY A 57 -8.70 -6.86 15.78
CA GLY A 57 -9.30 -7.91 16.61
C GLY A 57 -9.27 -7.56 18.10
N LEU A 58 -8.13 -7.09 18.62
CA LEU A 58 -8.01 -6.66 20.02
C LEU A 58 -8.98 -5.52 20.35
N ARG A 59 -9.15 -4.55 19.46
CA ARG A 59 -10.09 -3.44 19.65
C ARG A 59 -11.54 -3.92 19.66
N ILE A 60 -11.91 -4.76 18.70
CA ILE A 60 -13.26 -5.33 18.60
C ILE A 60 -13.62 -6.11 19.88
N HIS A 61 -12.66 -6.84 20.44
CA HIS A 61 -12.84 -7.57 21.69
C HIS A 61 -12.63 -6.72 22.96
N GLY A 62 -12.51 -5.39 22.85
CA GLY A 62 -12.34 -4.48 23.99
C GLY A 62 -11.05 -4.69 24.77
N ARG A 63 -10.06 -5.38 24.19
CA ARG A 63 -8.76 -5.69 24.82
C ARG A 63 -7.79 -4.51 24.77
N ILE A 64 -8.02 -3.57 23.84
CA ILE A 64 -7.31 -2.29 23.74
C ILE A 64 -8.31 -1.17 23.46
N ASP A 65 -8.02 0.02 23.97
CA ASP A 65 -8.81 1.21 23.69
C ASP A 65 -8.41 1.86 22.35
N GLN A 66 -9.11 2.93 21.99
CA GLN A 66 -8.86 3.67 20.76
C GLN A 66 -7.49 4.36 20.73
N ALA A 67 -6.98 4.84 21.87
CA ALA A 67 -5.70 5.53 21.94
C ALA A 67 -4.54 4.54 21.72
N ALA A 68 -4.59 3.38 22.39
CA ALA A 68 -3.65 2.28 22.22
C ALA A 68 -3.67 1.71 20.80
N TYR A 69 -4.84 1.65 20.16
CA TYR A 69 -4.95 1.29 18.75
C TYR A 69 -4.25 2.30 17.84
N GLN A 70 -4.50 3.59 18.01
CA GLN A 70 -3.89 4.65 17.17
C GLN A 70 -2.36 4.70 17.33
N GLN A 71 -1.87 4.56 18.57
CA GLN A 71 -0.43 4.48 18.84
C GLN A 71 0.23 3.32 18.08
N ARG A 72 -0.39 2.13 18.13
CA ARG A 72 0.14 0.94 17.44
C ARG A 72 0.09 1.07 15.91
N MET A 73 -0.95 1.69 15.37
CA MET A 73 -1.03 1.99 13.93
C MET A 73 0.04 3.00 13.50
N ALA A 74 0.31 4.01 14.33
CA ALA A 74 1.41 4.94 14.09
C ALA A 74 2.76 4.22 14.09
N ASP A 75 3.03 3.34 15.06
CA ASP A 75 4.27 2.57 15.11
C ASP A 75 4.46 1.68 13.85
N LEU A 76 3.38 1.04 13.37
CA LEU A 76 3.40 0.26 12.12
C LEU A 76 3.70 1.12 10.90
N ALA A 77 3.08 2.31 10.80
CA ALA A 77 3.31 3.25 9.70
C ALA A 77 4.76 3.78 9.66
N HIS A 78 5.38 3.97 10.83
CA HIS A 78 6.80 4.35 10.93
C HIS A 78 7.76 3.17 10.71
N GLY A 79 7.24 1.96 10.49
CA GLY A 79 8.05 0.76 10.27
C GLY A 79 8.76 0.28 11.54
N HIS A 80 8.31 0.71 12.72
CA HIS A 80 8.76 0.14 13.97
C HIS A 80 8.18 -1.28 14.07
N ARG A 81 9.04 -2.27 13.82
CA ARG A 81 8.73 -3.65 14.14
C ARG A 81 8.56 -3.71 15.64
N THR A 82 7.32 -3.77 16.10
CA THR A 82 7.05 -4.21 17.45
C THR A 82 7.56 -5.64 17.51
N HIS A 83 8.76 -5.82 18.06
CA HIS A 83 9.13 -7.09 18.63
C HIS A 83 8.02 -7.38 19.62
N HIS A 84 7.17 -8.34 19.28
CA HIS A 84 6.38 -9.03 20.28
C HIS A 84 7.42 -9.61 21.24
N SER A 85 7.74 -8.86 22.28
CA SER A 85 8.36 -9.38 23.47
C SER A 85 7.35 -10.38 24.00
N ALA A 86 7.45 -11.62 23.53
CA ALA A 86 6.82 -12.74 24.19
C ALA A 86 7.20 -12.61 25.67
N PRO A 87 6.23 -12.67 26.60
CA PRO A 87 6.57 -12.71 28.01
C PRO A 87 7.52 -13.89 28.20
N SER A 88 8.75 -13.60 28.61
CA SER A 88 9.76 -14.59 28.94
C SER A 88 9.18 -15.56 29.97
N PRO A 89 9.01 -16.86 29.68
CA PRO A 89 8.50 -17.81 30.64
C PRO A 89 9.68 -18.47 31.36
N THR A 90 10.42 -17.73 32.18
CA THR A 90 11.40 -18.25 33.15
C THR A 90 11.77 -17.11 34.09
N GLY A 91 11.73 -17.22 35.42
CA GLY A 91 11.49 -18.36 36.29
C GLY A 91 11.99 -17.95 37.67
N ARG A 92 11.11 -18.15 38.67
CA ARG A 92 11.34 -18.36 40.11
C ARG A 92 12.36 -17.46 40.84
#